data_AF-A0A7Y0B7H4-F1
#
_entry.id   AF-A0A7Y0B7H4-F1
#
_cell.length_a   1.000
_cell.length_b   1.000
_cell.length_c   1.000
_cell.angle_alpha   90.00
_cell.angle_beta   90.00
_cell.angle_gamma   90.00
#
_symmetry.space_group_name_H-M   'P 1'
#
loop_
_entity.id
_entity.type
_entity.pdbx_description
1 polymer ?
#
loop_
_entity_poly.entity_id
_entity_poly.type
_entity_poly.pdbx_seq_one_letter_code
_entity_poly.pdbx_strand_id
1 'polypeptide(L)'
;MAARVRPSYTGIGKLLRSEMIRREMVRRAELIKATAESIAPVGGPGDPHRGLYQRSFGVTSTSRGGRRRDRAVAYVTNAAPYARWVEYGTERVPAYHVLLRAASTSGGG
;
A
#
# COMPACT_ATOMS: atom_id res chain seq x y z
N MET A 1 -41.02 16.71 5.55
CA MET A 1 -39.96 17.73 5.71
C MET A 1 -38.61 17.03 5.54
N ALA A 2 -37.86 17.31 4.49
CA ALA A 2 -36.54 16.68 4.31
C ALA A 2 -35.53 17.34 5.26
N ALA A 3 -34.90 16.54 6.14
CA ALA A 3 -33.88 17.04 7.04
C ALA A 3 -32.65 17.50 6.24
N ARG A 4 -32.30 18.79 6.31
CA ARG A 4 -31.04 19.29 5.77
C ARG A 4 -29.92 18.92 6.73
N VAL A 5 -29.21 17.85 6.43
CA VAL A 5 -27.95 17.51 7.11
C VAL A 5 -26.92 18.58 6.74
N ARG A 6 -26.44 19.34 7.74
CA ARG A 6 -25.29 20.23 7.56
C ARG A 6 -24.03 19.49 8.00
N PRO A 7 -23.15 19.04 7.08
CA PRO A 7 -21.96 18.30 7.45
C PRO A 7 -20.98 19.20 8.22
N SER A 8 -20.49 18.71 9.36
CA SER A 8 -19.40 19.35 10.10
C SER A 8 -18.06 18.85 9.56
N TYR A 9 -17.32 19.71 8.86
CA TYR A 9 -15.98 19.38 8.36
C TYR A 9 -15.01 18.98 9.49
N THR A 10 -15.15 19.60 10.66
CA THR A 10 -14.38 19.23 11.86
C THR A 10 -14.73 17.83 12.34
N GLY A 11 -16.02 17.48 12.36
CA GLY A 11 -16.49 16.13 12.71
C GLY A 11 -15.99 15.07 11.72
N ILE A 12 -16.11 15.35 10.43
CA ILE A 12 -15.61 14.47 9.35
C ILE A 12 -14.09 14.29 9.49
N GLY A 13 -13.34 15.37 9.72
CA GLY A 13 -11.90 15.28 9.94
C GLY A 13 -11.51 14.49 11.18
N LYS A 14 -12.32 14.48 12.25
CA LYS A 14 -12.10 13.60 13.41
C LYS A 14 -12.37 12.14 13.05
N LEU A 15 -13.47 11.88 12.33
CA LEU A 15 -13.83 10.54 11.86
C LEU A 15 -12.74 9.94 10.96
N LEU A 16 -12.26 10.70 9.96
CA LEU A 16 -11.23 10.25 9.01
C LEU A 16 -9.88 9.95 9.68
N ARG A 17 -9.61 10.54 10.85
CA ARG A 17 -8.40 10.30 11.64
C ARG A 17 -8.60 9.30 12.77
N SER A 18 -9.80 8.74 12.90
CA SER A 18 -10.12 7.79 13.95
C SER A 18 -9.31 6.51 13.84
N GLU A 19 -9.12 5.85 14.97
CA GLU A 19 -8.43 4.56 15.06
C GLU A 19 -9.15 3.48 14.23
N MET A 20 -10.49 3.54 14.15
CA MET A 20 -11.29 2.64 13.33
C MET A 20 -10.91 2.74 11.84
N ILE A 21 -10.85 3.96 11.30
CA ILE A 21 -10.44 4.17 9.89
C ILE A 21 -8.99 3.74 9.69
N ARG A 22 -8.09 4.04 10.64
CA ARG A 22 -6.69 3.62 10.55
C ARG A 22 -6.57 2.09 10.48
N ARG A 23 -7.30 1.35 11.33
CA ARG A 23 -7.31 -0.12 11.32
C ARG A 23 -7.83 -0.68 9.99
N GLU A 24 -8.87 -0.08 9.41
CA GLU A 24 -9.36 -0.48 8.09
C GLU A 24 -8.32 -0.21 6.98
N MET A 25 -7.62 0.93 7.04
CA MET A 25 -6.52 1.21 6.09
C MET A 25 -5.38 0.19 6.23
N VAL A 26 -5.02 -0.19 7.47
CA VAL A 26 -4.03 -1.25 7.71
C VAL A 26 -4.51 -2.58 7.17
N ARG A 27 -5.77 -2.98 7.42
CA ARG A 27 -6.35 -4.22 6.91
C ARG A 27 -6.26 -4.28 5.38
N ARG A 28 -6.62 -3.20 4.68
CA ARG A 28 -6.48 -3.10 3.22
C ARG A 28 -5.03 -3.17 2.76
N ALA A 29 -4.11 -2.51 3.47
CA ALA A 29 -2.69 -2.55 3.15
C ALA A 29 -2.08 -3.95 3.33
N GLU A 30 -2.49 -4.72 4.35
CA GLU A 30 -2.07 -6.11 4.52
C GLU A 30 -2.58 -7.01 3.38
N LEU A 31 -3.80 -6.77 2.87
CA LEU A 31 -4.30 -7.49 1.68
C LEU A 31 -3.49 -7.16 0.42
N ILE A 32 -3.14 -5.88 0.23
CA ILE A 32 -2.26 -5.45 -0.86
C ILE A 32 -0.88 -6.11 -0.71
N LYS A 33 -0.31 -6.12 0.50
CA LYS A 33 0.97 -6.75 0.80
C LYS A 33 0.94 -8.25 0.49
N ALA A 34 -0.05 -8.98 0.97
CA ALA A 34 -0.19 -10.42 0.71
C ALA A 34 -0.27 -10.71 -0.80
N THR A 35 -1.00 -9.87 -1.54
CA THR A 35 -1.06 -9.96 -3.01
C THR A 35 0.31 -9.68 -3.63
N ALA A 36 1.01 -8.64 -3.19
CA ALA A 36 2.35 -8.29 -3.67
C ALA A 36 3.35 -9.42 -3.42
N GLU A 37 3.34 -10.03 -2.24
CA GLU A 37 4.17 -11.20 -1.90
C GLU A 37 3.88 -12.40 -2.81
N SER A 38 2.61 -12.64 -3.15
CA SER A 38 2.20 -13.77 -3.99
C SER A 38 2.64 -13.65 -5.45
N ILE A 39 2.72 -12.43 -5.99
CA ILE A 39 3.08 -12.18 -7.39
C ILE A 39 4.54 -11.73 -7.57
N ALA A 40 5.27 -11.56 -6.46
CA ALA A 40 6.64 -11.06 -6.48
C ALA A 40 7.60 -12.06 -7.17
N PRO A 41 8.52 -11.57 -8.02
CA PRO A 41 9.55 -12.42 -8.57
C PRO A 41 10.52 -12.87 -7.46
N VAL A 42 10.83 -14.17 -7.46
CA VAL A 42 11.72 -14.78 -6.46
C VAL A 42 13.17 -14.88 -6.96
N GLY A 43 13.40 -14.79 -8.27
CA GLY A 43 14.72 -15.04 -8.86
C GLY A 43 15.02 -16.54 -9.03
N GLY A 44 15.93 -16.85 -9.95
CA GLY A 44 16.29 -18.23 -10.29
C GLY A 44 17.25 -18.90 -9.29
N PRO A 45 17.60 -20.18 -9.49
CA PRO A 45 18.48 -20.94 -8.59
C PRO A 45 19.89 -20.35 -8.41
N GLY A 46 20.37 -19.55 -9.36
CA GLY A 46 21.67 -18.88 -9.29
C GLY A 46 21.63 -17.44 -8.76
N ASP A 47 20.46 -16.94 -8.35
CA ASP A 47 20.33 -15.58 -7.81
C ASP A 47 20.78 -15.54 -6.33
N PRO A 48 21.86 -14.81 -5.97
CA PRO A 48 22.30 -14.70 -4.58
C PRO A 48 21.29 -13.99 -3.67
N HIS A 49 20.32 -13.27 -4.24
CA HIS A 49 19.29 -12.54 -3.52
C HIS A 49 17.91 -13.19 -3.66
N ARG A 50 17.86 -14.49 -3.95
CA ARG A 50 16.62 -15.23 -4.16
C ARG A 50 15.57 -14.98 -3.07
N GLY A 51 14.42 -14.43 -3.47
CA GLY A 51 13.28 -14.10 -2.63
C GLY A 51 13.46 -12.92 -1.69
N LEU A 52 14.58 -12.18 -1.74
CA LEU A 52 14.78 -11.01 -0.89
C LEU A 52 13.71 -9.94 -1.15
N TYR A 53 13.42 -9.64 -2.42
CA TYR A 53 12.34 -8.73 -2.79
C TYR A 53 10.97 -9.17 -2.24
N GLN A 54 10.61 -10.44 -2.42
CA GLN A 54 9.36 -11.00 -1.91
C GLN A 54 9.24 -10.86 -0.38
N ARG A 55 10.32 -11.06 0.37
CA ARG A 55 10.31 -10.99 1.85
C ARG A 55 10.45 -9.56 2.41
N SER A 56 10.66 -8.57 1.55
CA SER A 56 10.97 -7.19 1.94
C SER A 56 9.77 -6.24 1.94
N PHE A 57 8.55 -6.76 1.77
CA PHE A 57 7.34 -5.94 1.86
C PHE A 57 6.96 -5.63 3.31
N GLY A 58 6.55 -4.38 3.56
CA GLY A 58 6.13 -3.91 4.87
C GLY A 58 4.92 -3.00 4.79
N VAL A 59 4.18 -2.93 5.90
CA VAL A 59 3.04 -2.01 6.08
C VAL A 59 3.37 -1.00 7.17
N THR A 60 3.15 0.28 6.89
CA THR A 60 3.19 1.35 7.88
C THR A 60 1.90 2.15 7.84
N SER A 61 1.54 2.81 8.94
CA SER A 61 0.32 3.63 8.99
C SER A 61 0.48 4.88 9.85
N THR A 62 -0.36 5.88 9.58
CA THR A 62 -0.47 7.09 10.40
C THR A 62 -1.91 7.60 10.38
N SER A 63 -2.35 8.21 11.48
CA SER A 63 -3.65 8.89 11.55
C SER A 63 -3.63 10.28 10.90
N ARG A 64 -2.46 10.78 10.48
CA ARG A 64 -2.27 12.13 9.90
C ARG A 64 -1.53 12.08 8.57
N GLY A 65 -2.10 11.34 7.62
CA GLY A 65 -1.58 11.17 6.26
C GLY A 65 -2.29 12.03 5.21
N GLY A 66 -1.95 11.77 3.95
CA GLY A 66 -2.36 12.59 2.81
C GLY A 66 -1.65 13.95 2.77
N ARG A 67 -1.77 14.68 1.65
CA ARG A 67 -1.09 15.98 1.44
C ARG A 67 -1.41 17.00 2.55
N ARG A 68 -2.62 16.96 3.10
CA ARG A 68 -3.10 17.88 4.15
C ARG A 68 -3.01 17.33 5.58
N ARG A 69 -2.47 16.12 5.78
CA ARG A 69 -2.38 15.46 7.10
C ARG A 69 -3.73 15.32 7.82
N ASP A 70 -4.80 15.13 7.04
CA ASP A 70 -6.20 15.26 7.46
C ASP A 70 -6.95 13.92 7.59
N ARG A 71 -6.29 12.80 7.27
CA ARG A 71 -6.91 11.47 7.25
C ARG A 71 -5.93 10.38 7.68
N ALA A 72 -6.44 9.25 8.16
CA ALA A 72 -5.63 8.07 8.35
C ALA A 72 -5.26 7.45 6.99
N VAL A 73 -4.04 6.93 6.89
CA VAL A 73 -3.52 6.24 5.70
C VAL A 73 -2.66 5.07 6.14
N ALA A 74 -2.52 4.10 5.25
CA ALA A 74 -1.51 3.05 5.34
C ALA A 74 -0.71 3.00 4.04
N TYR A 75 0.56 2.62 4.15
CA TYR A 75 1.49 2.52 3.04
C TYR A 75 2.03 1.09 2.98
N VAL A 76 2.06 0.53 1.77
CA VAL A 76 2.81 -0.69 1.47
C VAL A 76 4.11 -0.27 0.81
N THR A 77 5.24 -0.71 1.37
CA THR A 77 6.57 -0.39 0.86
C THR A 77 7.38 -1.67 0.67
N ASN A 78 8.42 -1.61 -0.17
CA ASN A 78 9.41 -2.68 -0.29
C ASN A 78 10.79 -2.11 0.02
N ALA A 79 11.49 -2.71 0.99
CA ALA A 79 12.79 -2.24 1.47
C ALA A 79 13.99 -2.87 0.75
N ALA A 80 13.77 -3.75 -0.24
CA ALA A 80 14.88 -4.37 -0.96
C ALA A 80 15.69 -3.29 -1.71
N PRO A 81 17.04 -3.35 -1.69
CA PRO A 81 17.90 -2.35 -2.35
C PRO A 81 17.60 -2.17 -3.84
N TYR A 82 17.08 -3.22 -4.48
CA TYR A 82 16.76 -3.28 -5.89
C TYR A 82 15.26 -3.14 -6.21
N ALA A 83 14.43 -2.80 -5.21
CA ALA A 83 12.97 -2.73 -5.38
C ALA A 83 12.54 -1.79 -6.51
N ARG A 84 13.23 -0.66 -6.69
CA ARG A 84 12.96 0.30 -7.78
C ARG A 84 13.06 -0.36 -9.15
N TRP A 85 14.08 -1.18 -9.38
CA TRP A 85 14.30 -1.83 -10.68
C TRP A 85 13.30 -2.96 -10.92
N VAL A 86 12.85 -3.65 -9.88
CA VAL A 86 11.77 -4.63 -10.02
C VAL A 86 10.45 -3.94 -10.35
N GLU A 87 10.16 -2.82 -9.69
CA GLU A 87 8.89 -2.11 -9.89
C GLU A 87 8.82 -1.43 -11.26
N TYR A 88 9.88 -0.73 -11.68
CA TYR A 88 9.86 0.12 -12.87
C TYR A 88 10.73 -0.37 -14.03
N GLY A 89 11.47 -1.46 -13.84
CA GLY A 89 12.37 -1.98 -14.85
C GLY A 89 13.62 -1.13 -15.07
N THR A 90 14.40 -1.57 -16.04
CA THR A 90 15.54 -0.87 -16.65
C THR A 90 15.57 -1.23 -18.14
N GLU A 91 16.55 -0.74 -18.90
CA GLU A 91 16.76 -1.16 -20.30
C GLU A 91 16.98 -2.67 -20.46
N ARG A 92 17.45 -3.36 -19.40
CA ARG A 92 17.80 -4.79 -19.44
C ARG A 92 16.83 -5.69 -18.67
N VAL A 93 15.98 -5.11 -17.84
CA VAL A 93 15.08 -5.85 -16.94
C VAL A 93 13.67 -5.30 -17.11
N PRO A 94 12.68 -6.13 -17.49
CA PRO A 94 11.30 -5.67 -17.64
C PRO A 94 10.73 -5.20 -16.29
N ALA A 95 9.85 -4.20 -16.35
CA ALA A 95 9.13 -3.73 -15.17
C ALA A 95 8.08 -4.77 -14.74
N TYR A 96 8.12 -5.18 -13.47
CA TYR A 96 7.13 -6.13 -12.93
C TYR A 96 5.90 -5.43 -12.35
N HIS A 97 6.02 -4.14 -11.97
CA HIS A 97 4.93 -3.32 -11.42
C HIS A 97 4.15 -4.02 -10.30
N VAL A 98 4.86 -4.69 -9.38
CA VAL A 98 4.26 -5.58 -8.38
C VAL A 98 3.34 -4.82 -7.45
N LEU A 99 3.79 -3.68 -6.92
CA LEU A 99 2.96 -2.87 -6.01
C LEU A 99 1.76 -2.25 -6.75
N LEU A 100 1.96 -1.76 -7.97
CA LEU A 100 0.88 -1.22 -8.78
C LEU A 100 -0.20 -2.28 -9.06
N ARG A 101 0.22 -3.48 -9.48
CA ARG A 101 -0.70 -4.60 -9.78
C ARG A 101 -1.37 -5.14 -8.53
N ALA A 102 -0.65 -5.22 -7.41
CA ALA A 102 -1.24 -5.63 -6.15
C ALA A 102 -2.32 -4.64 -5.70
N ALA A 103 -2.04 -3.33 -5.78
CA ALA A 103 -2.99 -2.27 -5.43
C ALA A 103 -4.23 -2.27 -6.33
N SER A 104 -4.08 -2.47 -7.64
CA SER A 104 -5.22 -2.51 -8.56
C SER A 104 -6.12 -3.74 -8.33
N THR A 105 -5.53 -4.88 -8.00
CA THR A 105 -6.25 -6.15 -7.83
C THR A 105 -6.96 -6.24 -6.48
N SER A 106 -6.39 -5.63 -5.42
CA SER A 106 -6.93 -5.72 -4.05
C SER A 106 -7.61 -4.44 -3.56
N GLY A 107 -7.49 -3.32 -4.28
CA GLY A 107 -8.08 -2.03 -3.94
C GLY A 107 -9.44 -1.73 -4.59
N GLY A 108 -9.90 -2.54 -5.55
CA GLY A 108 -11.18 -2.37 -6.25
C GLY A 108 -12.31 -3.17 -5.60
N GLY A 109 -12.97 -2.60 -4.60
CA GLY A 109 -14.16 -3.13 -3.94
C GLY A 109 -14.93 -2.05 -3.21
#